data_AF-A0A354GPP7-F1
#
_entry.id   AF-A0A354GPP7-F1
#
_cell.length_a   1.000
_cell.length_b   1.000
_cell.length_c   1.000
_cell.angle_alpha   90.00
_cell.angle_beta   90.00
_cell.angle_gamma   90.00
#
_symmetry.space_group_name_H-M   'P 1'
#
loop_
_entity.id
_entity.type
_entity.pdbx_description
1 polymer ?
#
loop_
_entity_poly.entity_id
_entity_poly.type
_entity_poly.pdbx_seq_one_letter_code
_entity_poly.pdbx_strand_id
1 'polypeptide(L)'
;MPLLDHFHPPLLGRRHWEGFHGQWAAAMSDALNRDLPHEYFAEFQVTLGARVEVDVATFTEEGHKSSGPNGAATAVQTRVWAPPTPVAVLPALFPDDFEVQVFSSLAGPTLVAAIELVSPRNKDREEACGAFTAKCAAYLQRGIGLIVLDIVTSRHANLHDELMALLGHVNGFAFPAATPLYATGYRPAHRQERNEIDLWREPLAVGQPLPTLPLAVRGLGCLPIDLETTYMEAKQRGRIG
;
A
#
# COMPACT_ATOMS: atom_id res chain seq x y z
N MET A 1 -24.26 0.03 -0.43
CA MET A 1 -24.41 1.09 -1.47
C MET A 1 -23.39 0.79 -2.55
N PRO A 2 -23.72 0.93 -3.83
CA PRO A 2 -22.86 0.41 -4.87
C PRO A 2 -21.56 1.20 -5.08
N LEU A 3 -20.55 0.51 -5.59
CA LEU A 3 -19.30 1.09 -6.11
C LEU A 3 -19.61 2.13 -7.20
N LEU A 4 -19.10 3.35 -7.04
CA LEU A 4 -19.16 4.41 -8.05
C LEU A 4 -17.95 4.38 -8.99
N ASP A 5 -18.15 4.93 -10.19
CA ASP A 5 -17.06 5.19 -11.13
C ASP A 5 -16.36 6.53 -10.81
N HIS A 6 -15.23 6.45 -10.11
CA HIS A 6 -14.45 7.63 -9.69
C HIS A 6 -13.56 8.21 -10.81
N PHE A 7 -13.43 7.52 -11.95
CA PHE A 7 -12.48 7.90 -13.00
C PHE A 7 -13.16 8.41 -14.28
N HIS A 8 -14.49 8.47 -14.31
CA HIS A 8 -15.27 9.06 -15.39
C HIS A 8 -16.28 10.11 -14.87
N PRO A 9 -16.80 11.00 -15.75
CA PRO A 9 -17.85 11.92 -15.37
C PRO A 9 -19.10 11.18 -14.83
N PRO A 10 -19.83 11.74 -13.86
CA PRO A 10 -19.70 13.12 -13.39
C PRO A 10 -18.66 13.32 -12.27
N LEU A 11 -18.07 12.27 -11.72
CA LEU A 11 -17.11 12.39 -10.61
C LEU A 11 -15.77 12.94 -11.09
N LEU A 12 -15.28 12.45 -12.23
CA LEU A 12 -14.12 13.04 -12.90
C LEU A 12 -14.39 14.52 -13.20
N GLY A 13 -13.51 15.39 -12.73
CA GLY A 13 -13.61 16.85 -12.85
C GLY A 13 -14.39 17.54 -11.72
N ARG A 14 -15.14 16.80 -10.90
CA ARG A 14 -15.77 17.32 -9.66
C ARG A 14 -15.02 16.92 -8.40
N ARG A 15 -14.30 15.81 -8.45
CA ARG A 15 -13.52 15.23 -7.36
C ARG A 15 -12.19 14.70 -7.90
N HIS A 16 -11.17 14.73 -7.05
CA HIS A 16 -9.90 14.07 -7.28
C HIS A 16 -10.00 12.63 -6.78
N TRP A 17 -9.71 11.66 -7.64
CA TRP A 17 -9.77 10.24 -7.27
C TRP A 17 -8.70 9.88 -6.24
N GLU A 18 -7.57 10.62 -6.23
CA GLU A 18 -6.45 10.48 -5.31
C GLU A 18 -6.91 10.74 -3.87
N GLY A 19 -7.66 11.84 -3.67
CA GLY A 19 -8.21 12.19 -2.37
C GLY A 19 -9.20 11.14 -1.86
N PHE A 20 -9.98 10.54 -2.77
CA PHE A 20 -10.87 9.44 -2.41
C PHE A 20 -10.10 8.18 -2.01
N HIS A 21 -9.08 7.76 -2.78
CA HIS A 21 -8.26 6.59 -2.45
C HIS A 21 -7.56 6.76 -1.10
N GLY A 22 -7.00 7.94 -0.83
CA GLY A 22 -6.41 8.25 0.47
C GLY A 22 -7.43 8.16 1.61
N GLN A 23 -8.64 8.68 1.43
CA GLN A 23 -9.71 8.56 2.43
C GLN A 23 -10.17 7.11 2.64
N TRP A 24 -10.18 6.30 1.58
CA TRP A 24 -10.57 4.90 1.68
C TRP A 24 -9.51 4.04 2.36
N ALA A 25 -8.23 4.27 2.05
CA ALA A 25 -7.11 3.65 2.77
C ALA A 25 -7.14 4.05 4.27
N ALA A 26 -7.42 5.32 4.57
CA ALA A 26 -7.59 5.78 5.95
C ALA A 26 -8.77 5.08 6.66
N ALA A 27 -9.92 4.95 5.99
CA ALA A 27 -11.08 4.25 6.56
C ALA A 27 -10.80 2.75 6.82
N MET A 28 -10.05 2.08 5.95
CA MET A 28 -9.61 0.70 6.17
C MET A 28 -8.63 0.59 7.34
N SER A 29 -7.67 1.51 7.45
CA SER A 29 -6.74 1.56 8.57
C SER A 29 -7.47 1.81 9.89
N ASP A 30 -8.42 2.75 9.91
CA ASP A 30 -9.27 3.02 11.08
C ASP A 30 -10.08 1.77 11.48
N ALA A 31 -10.64 1.04 10.51
CA ALA A 31 -11.38 -0.19 10.77
C ALA A 31 -10.49 -1.29 11.35
N LEU A 32 -9.32 -1.51 10.76
CA LEU A 32 -8.32 -2.45 11.26
C LEU A 32 -7.90 -2.12 12.69
N ASN A 33 -7.59 -0.87 12.99
CA ASN A 33 -7.16 -0.46 14.34
C ASN A 33 -8.25 -0.57 15.41
N ARG A 34 -9.53 -0.71 15.03
CA ARG A 34 -10.60 -1.03 16.00
C ARG A 34 -10.60 -2.51 16.39
N ASP A 35 -10.21 -3.38 15.47
CA ASP A 35 -10.33 -4.84 15.62
C ASP A 35 -8.98 -5.51 15.96
N LEU A 36 -7.86 -4.84 15.67
CA LEU A 36 -6.52 -5.34 15.97
C LEU A 36 -6.23 -5.34 17.48
N PRO A 37 -5.58 -6.40 18.01
CA PRO A 37 -5.03 -6.38 19.36
C PRO A 37 -3.94 -5.31 19.52
N HIS A 38 -3.66 -4.91 20.76
CA HIS A 38 -2.72 -3.84 21.07
C HIS A 38 -1.27 -4.06 20.59
N GLU A 39 -0.87 -5.31 20.35
CA GLU A 39 0.44 -5.68 19.80
C GLU A 39 0.52 -5.53 18.27
N TYR A 40 -0.55 -5.05 17.65
CA TYR A 40 -0.65 -4.77 16.23
C TYR A 40 -1.24 -3.39 16.00
N PHE A 41 -0.87 -2.79 14.88
CA PHE A 41 -1.47 -1.53 14.44
C PHE A 41 -1.44 -1.45 12.92
N ALA A 42 -2.38 -0.71 12.36
CA ALA A 42 -2.46 -0.41 10.94
C ALA A 42 -2.13 1.07 10.69
N GLU A 43 -1.42 1.34 9.61
CA GLU A 43 -1.17 2.70 9.11
C GLU A 43 -1.46 2.71 7.62
N PHE A 44 -1.99 3.83 7.11
CA PHE A 44 -2.10 4.02 5.67
C PHE A 44 -0.96 4.91 5.19
N GLN A 45 -0.43 4.60 4.01
CA GLN A 45 0.60 5.42 3.35
C GLN A 45 0.11 5.80 1.96
N VAL A 46 0.36 7.06 1.59
CA VAL A 46 0.05 7.61 0.28
C VAL A 46 1.30 8.27 -0.27
N THR A 47 1.88 7.67 -1.29
CA THR A 47 3.00 8.22 -2.03
C THR A 47 2.53 8.53 -3.43
N LEU A 48 2.40 9.81 -3.76
CA LEU A 48 2.00 10.25 -5.10
C LEU A 48 3.21 10.83 -5.82
N GLY A 49 3.87 10.00 -6.63
CA GLY A 49 4.80 10.43 -7.67
C GLY A 49 5.88 11.42 -7.26
N ALA A 50 6.21 11.49 -5.97
CA ALA A 50 7.07 12.53 -5.46
C ALA A 50 8.42 12.43 -6.15
N ARG A 51 8.87 13.56 -6.69
CA ARG A 51 10.31 13.84 -6.77
C ARG A 51 10.84 13.49 -5.39
N VAL A 52 11.69 12.47 -5.29
CA VAL A 52 12.34 12.08 -4.03
C VAL A 52 13.04 13.33 -3.50
N GLU A 53 12.42 14.02 -2.54
CA GLU A 53 13.08 15.06 -1.78
C GLU A 53 13.83 14.34 -0.67
N VAL A 54 15.16 14.34 -0.77
CA VAL A 54 16.02 13.86 0.31
C VAL A 54 15.82 14.81 1.47
N ASP A 55 15.10 14.37 2.49
CA ASP A 55 14.92 15.10 3.73
C ASP A 55 16.27 15.13 4.47
N VAL A 56 17.04 16.21 4.29
CA VAL A 56 18.28 16.43 5.05
C VAL A 56 17.86 16.90 6.44
N ALA A 57 17.55 15.96 7.33
CA ALA A 57 17.32 16.23 8.74
C ALA A 57 18.56 16.94 9.31
N THR A 58 18.46 18.26 9.51
CA THR A 58 19.49 19.04 10.19
C THR A 58 19.39 18.71 11.67
N PHE A 59 20.23 17.79 12.13
CA PHE A 59 20.35 17.44 13.54
C PHE A 59 20.96 18.62 14.31
N THR A 60 20.14 19.60 14.73
CA THR A 60 20.51 20.53 15.79
C THR A 60 20.08 19.93 17.12
N GLU A 61 20.98 19.19 17.76
CA GLU A 61 20.88 19.00 19.21
C GLU A 61 21.08 20.38 19.86
N GLU A 62 19.98 20.98 20.32
CA GLU A 62 20.04 22.15 21.19
C GLU A 62 20.61 21.74 22.54
N GLY A 63 21.94 21.78 22.64
CA GLY A 63 22.66 21.70 23.91
C GLY A 63 22.20 22.83 24.83
N HIS A 64 21.53 22.44 25.92
CA HIS A 64 21.21 23.27 27.08
C HIS A 64 22.41 24.18 27.45
N LYS A 65 22.24 25.49 27.30
CA LYS A 65 23.22 26.48 27.79
C LYS A 65 23.12 26.59 29.31
N SER A 66 23.92 25.81 30.04
CA SER A 66 24.31 26.18 31.41
C SER A 66 25.55 27.07 31.36
N SER A 67 25.37 28.36 31.61
CA SER A 67 26.45 29.35 31.68
C SER A 67 27.26 29.20 32.96
N GLY A 68 28.53 28.78 32.85
CA GLY A 68 29.55 28.90 33.88
C GLY A 68 30.82 29.52 33.28
N PRO A 69 31.42 30.57 33.88
CA PRO A 69 32.59 31.23 33.32
C PRO A 69 33.85 30.50 33.77
N ASN A 70 34.34 29.57 32.95
CA ASN A 70 35.76 29.21 32.75
C ASN A 70 35.85 27.83 32.09
N GLY A 71 35.98 27.80 30.78
CA GLY A 71 36.24 26.57 30.02
C GLY A 71 36.52 26.92 28.57
N ALA A 72 37.69 26.52 28.08
CA ALA A 72 38.09 26.70 26.69
C ALA A 72 36.99 26.16 25.76
N ALA A 73 36.45 27.02 24.89
CA ALA A 73 35.50 26.62 23.88
C ALA A 73 36.24 25.84 22.79
N THR A 74 36.33 24.52 22.94
CA THR A 74 36.70 23.63 21.84
C THR A 74 35.54 23.62 20.86
N ALA A 75 35.70 24.34 19.75
CA ALA A 75 34.79 24.23 18.61
C ALA A 75 34.83 22.79 18.10
N VAL A 76 33.79 22.01 18.38
CA VAL A 76 33.59 20.70 17.77
C VAL A 76 33.32 20.95 16.29
N GLN A 77 34.33 20.73 15.43
CA GLN A 77 34.13 20.71 13.99
C GLN A 77 33.37 19.43 13.66
N THR A 78 32.05 19.55 13.46
CA THR A 78 31.25 18.49 12.86
C THR A 78 31.82 18.22 11.47
N ARG A 79 32.46 17.07 11.26
CA ARG A 79 32.90 16.66 9.92
C ARG A 79 31.66 16.38 9.10
N VAL A 80 31.30 17.34 8.23
CA VAL A 80 30.25 17.15 7.24
C VAL A 80 30.82 16.24 6.16
N TRP A 81 30.41 14.97 6.18
CA TRP A 81 30.69 14.05 5.08
C TRP A 81 29.75 14.38 3.92
N ALA A 82 30.31 14.58 2.72
CA ALA A 82 29.56 14.74 1.48
C ALA A 82 29.89 13.57 0.54
N PRO A 83 28.88 13.00 -0.16
CA PRO A 83 29.13 11.91 -1.09
C PRO A 83 30.01 12.40 -2.26
N PRO A 84 30.88 11.54 -2.83
CA PRO A 84 31.59 11.87 -4.07
C PRO A 84 30.61 12.04 -5.24
N THR A 85 31.06 12.69 -6.32
CA THR A 85 30.28 12.82 -7.55
C THR A 85 29.79 11.45 -8.02
N PRO A 86 28.48 11.28 -8.30
CA PRO A 86 27.95 10.02 -8.81
C PRO A 86 28.64 9.60 -10.12
N VAL A 87 28.96 8.31 -10.24
CA VAL A 87 29.58 7.73 -11.45
C VAL A 87 28.58 7.67 -12.62
N ALA A 88 27.28 7.52 -12.31
CA ALA A 88 26.20 7.50 -13.28
C ALA A 88 24.90 7.97 -12.64
N VAL A 89 23.95 8.40 -13.46
CA VAL A 89 22.56 8.68 -13.09
C VAL A 89 21.67 7.82 -13.97
N LEU A 90 20.84 6.99 -13.34
CA LEU A 90 19.92 6.09 -14.03
C LEU A 90 18.49 6.65 -13.92
N PRO A 91 17.73 6.68 -15.02
CA PRO A 91 16.29 6.90 -14.95
C PRO A 91 15.65 5.79 -14.10
N ALA A 92 14.81 6.18 -13.15
CA ALA A 92 14.09 5.25 -12.28
C ALA A 92 12.62 5.65 -12.20
N LEU A 93 11.75 4.65 -12.12
CA LEU A 93 10.34 4.83 -11.78
C LEU A 93 10.18 4.76 -10.27
N PHE A 94 9.56 5.79 -9.71
CA PHE A 94 9.03 5.78 -8.34
C PHE A 94 7.49 5.69 -8.48
N PRO A 95 6.89 4.52 -8.20
CA PRO A 95 5.47 4.31 -8.40
C PRO A 95 4.63 5.14 -7.42
N ASP A 96 3.36 5.31 -7.77
CA ASP A 96 2.38 5.81 -6.81
C ASP A 96 1.92 4.64 -5.95
N ASP A 97 1.79 4.87 -4.64
CA ASP A 97 1.37 3.88 -3.65
C ASP A 97 0.19 4.42 -2.85
N PHE A 98 -0.89 3.64 -2.79
CA PHE A 98 -1.98 3.80 -1.84
C PHE A 98 -2.11 2.49 -1.09
N GLU A 99 -1.58 2.45 0.13
CA GLU A 99 -1.47 1.20 0.87
C GLU A 99 -1.95 1.34 2.31
N VAL A 100 -2.42 0.23 2.86
CA VAL A 100 -2.63 0.06 4.30
C VAL A 100 -1.72 -1.06 4.76
N GLN A 101 -0.84 -0.75 5.70
CA GLN A 101 0.15 -1.66 6.24
C GLN A 101 -0.21 -2.03 7.67
N VAL A 102 -0.16 -3.32 8.00
CA VAL A 102 -0.37 -3.83 9.36
C VAL A 102 0.97 -4.27 9.92
N PHE A 103 1.31 -3.75 11.08
CA PHE A 103 2.55 -4.05 11.79
C PHE A 103 2.27 -4.82 13.07
N SER A 104 3.18 -5.71 13.44
CA SER A 104 3.31 -6.22 14.81
C SER A 104 4.38 -5.43 15.55
N SER A 105 4.13 -5.11 16.82
CA SER A 105 5.08 -4.42 17.70
C SER A 105 5.87 -5.35 18.62
N LEU A 106 5.59 -6.67 18.61
CA LEU A 106 6.18 -7.66 19.52
C LEU A 106 7.73 -7.70 19.51
N ALA A 107 8.34 -7.50 18.35
CA ALA A 107 9.79 -7.44 18.18
C ALA A 107 10.24 -6.08 17.59
N GLY A 108 9.44 -5.04 17.82
CA GLY A 108 9.50 -3.78 17.07
C GLY A 108 8.67 -3.84 15.77
N PRO A 109 8.40 -2.69 15.13
CA PRO A 109 7.49 -2.59 13.98
C PRO A 109 7.90 -3.50 12.84
N THR A 110 7.16 -4.60 12.68
CA THR A 110 7.39 -5.60 11.63
C THR A 110 6.15 -5.72 10.78
N LEU A 111 6.27 -5.47 9.47
CA LEU A 111 5.16 -5.61 8.54
C LEU A 111 4.68 -7.07 8.48
N VAL A 112 3.37 -7.27 8.69
CA VAL A 112 2.73 -8.60 8.77
C VAL A 112 1.54 -8.77 7.82
N ALA A 113 0.95 -7.68 7.35
CA ALA A 113 -0.04 -7.69 6.26
C ALA A 113 -0.05 -6.35 5.50
N ALA A 114 -0.56 -6.35 4.27
CA ALA A 114 -0.74 -5.15 3.47
C ALA A 114 -2.05 -5.19 2.66
N ILE A 115 -2.63 -4.03 2.39
CA ILE A 115 -3.71 -3.82 1.42
C ILE A 115 -3.22 -2.78 0.41
N GLU A 116 -3.13 -3.16 -0.85
CA GLU A 116 -2.75 -2.27 -1.96
C GLU A 116 -3.99 -1.82 -2.71
N LEU A 117 -4.16 -0.50 -2.85
CA LEU A 117 -5.19 0.09 -3.70
C LEU A 117 -4.53 0.51 -5.02
N VAL A 118 -4.98 -0.10 -6.11
CA VAL A 118 -4.44 0.17 -7.44
C VAL A 118 -4.82 1.58 -7.89
N SER A 119 -3.84 2.33 -8.37
CA SER A 119 -4.01 3.63 -9.00
C SER A 119 -3.94 3.54 -10.54
N PRO A 120 -4.45 4.53 -11.29
CA PRO A 120 -4.30 4.58 -12.74
C PRO A 120 -2.85 4.45 -13.22
N ARG A 121 -1.90 5.05 -12.48
CA ARG A 121 -0.49 5.04 -12.85
C ARG A 121 0.13 3.66 -12.76
N ASN A 122 -0.34 2.80 -11.85
CA ASN A 122 0.12 1.41 -11.78
C ASN A 122 -0.25 0.61 -13.04
N LYS A 123 -1.19 1.11 -13.86
CA LYS A 123 -1.67 0.48 -15.10
C LYS A 123 -1.26 1.22 -16.38
N ASP A 124 -0.41 2.25 -16.31
CA ASP A 124 -0.14 3.12 -17.46
C ASP A 124 0.84 2.51 -18.49
N ARG A 125 1.87 1.80 -18.03
CA ARG A 125 2.91 1.18 -18.88
C ARG A 125 3.41 -0.12 -18.25
N GLU A 126 3.96 -1.01 -19.07
CA GLU A 126 4.48 -2.32 -18.63
C GLU A 126 5.48 -2.20 -17.46
N GLU A 127 6.35 -1.19 -17.48
CA GLU A 127 7.29 -0.92 -16.38
C GLU A 127 6.57 -0.62 -15.04
N ALA A 128 5.45 0.12 -15.08
CA ALA A 128 4.68 0.47 -13.89
C ALA A 128 3.89 -0.72 -13.36
N CYS A 129 3.30 -1.53 -14.25
CA CYS A 129 2.66 -2.77 -13.87
C CYS A 129 3.67 -3.75 -13.25
N GLY A 130 4.85 -3.86 -13.87
CA GLY A 130 5.98 -4.65 -13.37
C GLY A 130 6.46 -4.22 -11.98
N ALA A 131 6.57 -2.90 -11.72
CA ALA A 131 6.95 -2.39 -10.42
C ALA A 131 5.92 -2.74 -9.33
N PHE A 132 4.62 -2.57 -9.62
CA PHE A 132 3.53 -2.91 -8.69
C PHE A 132 3.48 -4.42 -8.39
N THR A 133 3.59 -5.26 -9.42
CA THR A 133 3.58 -6.72 -9.25
C THR A 133 4.81 -7.23 -8.53
N ALA A 134 5.99 -6.64 -8.77
CA ALA A 134 7.21 -6.95 -8.02
C ALA A 134 7.07 -6.62 -6.52
N LYS A 135 6.47 -5.47 -6.18
CA LYS A 135 6.13 -5.11 -4.79
C LYS A 135 5.22 -6.17 -4.14
N CYS A 136 4.13 -6.53 -4.82
CA CYS A 136 3.20 -7.55 -4.33
C CYS A 136 3.88 -8.92 -4.15
N ALA A 137 4.69 -9.35 -5.12
CA ALA A 137 5.46 -10.59 -5.03
C ALA A 137 6.42 -10.59 -3.83
N ALA A 138 7.09 -9.45 -3.57
CA ALA A 138 7.98 -9.30 -2.42
C ALA A 138 7.25 -9.47 -1.08
N TYR A 139 6.02 -8.95 -0.94
CA TYR A 139 5.21 -9.23 0.26
C TYR A 139 4.93 -10.72 0.42
N LEU A 140 4.43 -11.37 -0.63
CA LEU A 140 4.05 -12.78 -0.57
C LEU A 140 5.25 -13.70 -0.27
N GLN A 141 6.40 -13.44 -0.90
CA GLN A 141 7.64 -14.19 -0.65
C GLN A 141 8.16 -14.02 0.78
N ARG A 142 7.83 -12.90 1.44
CA ARG A 142 8.15 -12.65 2.87
C ARG A 142 7.11 -13.21 3.84
N GLY A 143 6.09 -13.91 3.33
CA GLY A 143 5.01 -14.46 4.13
C GLY A 143 4.06 -13.39 4.69
N ILE A 144 3.97 -12.23 4.04
CA ILE A 144 3.07 -11.12 4.40
C ILE A 144 1.75 -11.34 3.68
N GLY A 145 0.64 -11.34 4.42
CA GLY A 145 -0.69 -11.44 3.82
C GLY A 145 -1.03 -10.18 3.04
N LEU A 146 -1.74 -10.32 1.93
CA LEU A 146 -1.95 -9.23 0.98
C LEU A 146 -3.41 -9.19 0.55
N ILE A 147 -3.95 -7.98 0.42
CA ILE A 147 -5.12 -7.72 -0.41
C ILE A 147 -4.72 -6.74 -1.52
N VAL A 148 -5.16 -6.98 -2.74
CA VAL A 148 -5.05 -6.02 -3.86
C VAL A 148 -6.46 -5.63 -4.30
N LEU A 149 -6.72 -4.32 -4.33
CA LEU A 149 -8.00 -3.73 -4.67
C LEU A 149 -7.87 -2.87 -5.92
N ASP A 150 -8.60 -3.24 -6.96
CA ASP A 150 -8.57 -2.57 -8.25
C ASP A 150 -9.95 -2.07 -8.63
N ILE A 151 -10.17 -0.77 -8.45
CA ILE A 151 -11.40 -0.07 -8.85
C ILE A 151 -11.16 0.87 -10.03
N VAL A 152 -9.99 0.82 -10.67
CA VAL A 152 -9.60 1.74 -11.75
C VAL A 152 -10.33 1.38 -13.03
N THR A 153 -11.30 2.22 -13.41
CA THR A 153 -12.12 2.05 -14.63
C THR A 153 -11.50 2.67 -15.87
N SER A 154 -10.55 3.61 -15.72
CA SER A 154 -9.92 4.33 -16.84
C SER A 154 -8.78 3.57 -17.52
N ARG A 155 -8.40 2.40 -16.99
CA ARG A 155 -7.32 1.51 -17.47
C ARG A 155 -7.69 0.05 -17.21
N HIS A 156 -7.30 -0.84 -18.12
CA HIS A 156 -7.82 -2.21 -18.17
C HIS A 156 -6.77 -3.32 -17.93
N ALA A 157 -5.53 -2.97 -17.58
CA ALA A 157 -4.54 -3.96 -17.18
C ALA A 157 -4.99 -4.73 -15.93
N ASN A 158 -4.69 -6.03 -15.86
CA ASN A 158 -5.01 -6.88 -14.72
C ASN A 158 -3.71 -7.26 -13.97
N LEU A 159 -3.44 -6.53 -12.89
CA LEU A 159 -2.20 -6.69 -12.12
C LEU A 159 -2.15 -8.01 -11.32
N HIS A 160 -3.31 -8.64 -11.05
CA HIS A 160 -3.34 -10.00 -10.48
C HIS A 160 -2.79 -11.03 -11.48
N ASP A 161 -3.28 -11.01 -12.73
CA ASP A 161 -2.82 -11.94 -13.76
C ASP A 161 -1.33 -11.74 -14.05
N GLU A 162 -0.85 -10.50 -14.06
CA GLU A 162 0.58 -10.18 -14.17
C GLU A 162 1.39 -10.68 -12.97
N LEU A 163 0.87 -10.56 -11.73
CA LEU A 163 1.49 -11.12 -10.54
C LEU A 163 1.58 -12.66 -10.62
N MET A 164 0.52 -13.33 -11.08
CA MET A 164 0.54 -14.80 -11.28
C MET A 164 1.58 -15.19 -12.34
N ALA A 165 1.70 -14.44 -13.43
CA ALA A 165 2.74 -14.67 -14.44
C ALA A 165 4.15 -14.49 -13.85
N LEU A 166 4.39 -13.44 -13.06
CA LEU A 166 5.66 -13.18 -12.39
C LEU A 166 6.05 -14.31 -11.41
N LEU A 167 5.06 -14.89 -10.72
CA LEU A 167 5.27 -16.03 -9.83
C LEU A 167 5.40 -17.38 -10.56
N GLY A 168 5.36 -17.40 -11.90
CA GLY A 168 5.47 -18.62 -12.71
C GLY A 168 4.18 -19.43 -12.84
N HIS A 169 3.03 -18.84 -12.50
CA HIS A 169 1.70 -19.46 -12.45
C HIS A 169 0.76 -18.97 -13.55
N VAL A 170 1.25 -18.98 -14.80
CA VAL A 170 0.52 -18.46 -15.97
C VAL A 170 -0.80 -19.19 -16.25
N ASN A 171 -0.91 -20.47 -15.85
CA ASN A 171 -2.11 -21.29 -16.06
C ASN A 171 -2.76 -21.69 -14.73
N GLY A 172 -4.07 -21.47 -14.61
CA GLY A 172 -4.91 -22.00 -13.52
C GLY A 172 -5.27 -21.01 -12.42
N PHE A 173 -4.48 -19.94 -12.23
CA PHE A 173 -4.68 -18.98 -11.14
C PHE A 173 -5.13 -17.59 -11.62
N ALA A 174 -5.03 -17.27 -12.91
CA ALA A 174 -5.57 -16.05 -13.53
C ALA A 174 -7.11 -16.02 -13.56
N PHE A 175 -7.71 -14.82 -13.64
CA PHE A 175 -9.17 -14.70 -13.74
C PHE A 175 -9.71 -15.45 -14.98
N PRO A 176 -10.81 -16.23 -14.86
CA PRO A 176 -11.34 -17.01 -15.98
C PRO A 176 -11.87 -16.17 -17.15
N ALA A 177 -12.22 -14.91 -16.88
CA ALA A 177 -12.73 -13.96 -17.85
C ALA A 177 -12.06 -12.60 -17.63
N ALA A 178 -12.09 -11.74 -18.64
CA ALA A 178 -11.56 -10.38 -18.56
C ALA A 178 -12.24 -9.62 -17.40
N THR A 179 -11.47 -9.41 -16.32
CA THR A 179 -11.95 -8.84 -15.06
C THR A 179 -11.18 -7.54 -14.81
N PRO A 180 -11.69 -6.38 -15.26
CA PRO A 180 -10.96 -5.11 -15.18
C PRO A 180 -10.94 -4.51 -13.77
N LEU A 181 -11.93 -4.85 -12.95
CA LEU A 181 -12.07 -4.43 -11.56
C LEU A 181 -12.17 -5.67 -10.68
N TYR A 182 -11.40 -5.72 -9.61
CA TYR A 182 -11.38 -6.88 -8.73
C TYR A 182 -10.89 -6.52 -7.33
N ALA A 183 -11.17 -7.41 -6.40
CA ALA A 183 -10.53 -7.49 -5.11
C ALA A 183 -9.94 -8.89 -4.98
N THR A 184 -8.67 -8.99 -4.59
CA THR A 184 -8.00 -10.29 -4.39
C THR A 184 -7.38 -10.35 -3.02
N GLY A 185 -7.58 -11.45 -2.32
CA GLY A 185 -6.90 -11.75 -1.05
C GLY A 185 -5.89 -12.86 -1.24
N TYR A 186 -4.74 -12.74 -0.60
CA TYR A 186 -3.64 -13.70 -0.65
C TYR A 186 -3.18 -14.03 0.76
N ARG A 187 -3.18 -15.32 1.10
CA ARG A 187 -2.63 -15.81 2.37
C ARG A 187 -1.46 -16.74 2.11
N PRO A 188 -0.21 -16.27 2.29
CA PRO A 188 0.93 -17.16 2.41
C PRO A 188 0.74 -18.11 3.60
N ALA A 189 0.97 -19.40 3.37
CA ALA A 189 0.87 -20.45 4.38
C ALA A 189 1.98 -21.48 4.18
N HIS A 190 2.47 -22.04 5.29
CA HIS A 190 3.34 -23.20 5.26
C HIS A 190 2.56 -24.41 5.78
N ARG A 191 2.29 -25.39 4.91
CA ARG A 191 1.46 -26.56 5.20
C ARG A 191 2.11 -27.81 4.61
N GLN A 192 2.17 -28.90 5.38
CA GLN A 192 2.69 -30.19 4.90
C GLN A 192 4.06 -30.08 4.20
N GLU A 193 5.01 -29.36 4.79
CA GLU A 193 6.35 -29.10 4.23
C GLU A 193 6.35 -28.33 2.89
N ARG A 194 5.28 -27.60 2.58
CA ARG A 194 5.14 -26.81 1.35
C ARG A 194 4.76 -25.36 1.66
N ASN A 195 5.31 -24.45 0.86
CA ASN A 195 4.88 -23.07 0.82
C ASN A 195 3.74 -22.95 -0.17
N GLU A 196 2.61 -22.42 0.28
CA GLU A 196 1.39 -22.27 -0.49
C GLU A 196 0.83 -20.86 -0.31
N ILE A 197 0.02 -20.41 -1.26
CA ILE A 197 -0.71 -19.15 -1.16
C ILE A 197 -2.17 -19.47 -1.41
N ASP A 198 -3.01 -19.27 -0.39
CA ASP A 198 -4.46 -19.30 -0.62
C ASP A 198 -4.87 -18.02 -1.32
N LEU A 199 -5.80 -18.15 -2.26
CA LEU A 199 -6.22 -17.10 -3.17
C LEU A 199 -7.75 -16.96 -3.15
N TRP A 200 -8.21 -15.75 -2.85
CA TRP A 200 -9.60 -15.32 -3.03
C TRP A 200 -9.65 -14.29 -4.16
N ARG A 201 -10.58 -14.48 -5.10
CA ARG A 201 -10.75 -13.62 -6.27
C ARG A 201 -12.20 -13.19 -6.36
N GLU A 202 -12.43 -11.90 -6.19
CA GLU A 202 -13.76 -11.30 -6.23
C GLU A 202 -13.81 -10.29 -7.37
N PRO A 203 -14.48 -10.60 -8.50
CA PRO A 203 -14.76 -9.61 -9.53
C PRO A 203 -15.60 -8.46 -8.95
N LEU A 204 -15.25 -7.23 -9.30
CA LEU A 204 -16.02 -6.04 -8.92
C LEU A 204 -16.72 -5.44 -10.14
N ALA A 205 -17.80 -4.71 -9.88
CA ALA A 205 -18.51 -3.96 -10.90
C ALA A 205 -19.02 -2.63 -10.32
N VAL A 206 -18.94 -1.58 -11.13
CA VAL A 206 -19.62 -0.31 -10.85
C VAL A 206 -21.12 -0.59 -10.72
N GLY A 207 -21.77 0.01 -9.73
CA GLY A 207 -23.18 -0.23 -9.47
C GLY A 207 -23.46 -1.46 -8.59
N GLN A 208 -22.43 -2.19 -8.14
CA GLN A 208 -22.58 -3.38 -7.28
C GLN A 208 -21.98 -3.16 -5.88
N PRO A 209 -22.46 -3.90 -4.85
CA PRO A 209 -21.85 -3.88 -3.52
C PRO A 209 -20.42 -4.42 -3.54
N LEU A 210 -19.61 -4.02 -2.56
CA LEU A 210 -18.24 -4.51 -2.40
C LEU A 210 -18.20 -5.71 -1.45
N PRO A 211 -17.32 -6.70 -1.67
CA PRO A 211 -17.25 -7.91 -0.86
C PRO A 211 -16.53 -7.67 0.47
N THR A 212 -16.69 -8.60 1.40
CA THR A 212 -15.77 -8.74 2.54
C THR A 212 -14.65 -9.69 2.15
N LEU A 213 -13.39 -9.29 2.33
CA LEU A 213 -12.22 -10.14 2.03
C LEU A 213 -11.43 -10.51 3.28
N PRO A 214 -10.82 -11.72 3.33
CA PRO A 214 -9.94 -12.10 4.42
C PRO A 214 -8.55 -11.47 4.23
N LEU A 215 -8.11 -10.66 5.20
CA LEU A 215 -6.72 -10.23 5.31
C LEU A 215 -5.97 -11.17 6.26
N ALA A 216 -5.01 -11.92 5.74
CA ALA A 216 -4.12 -12.71 6.58
C ALA A 216 -3.12 -11.82 7.33
N VAL A 217 -3.18 -11.84 8.65
CA VAL A 217 -2.26 -11.10 9.53
C VAL A 217 -1.33 -12.12 10.19
N ARG A 218 -0.06 -12.09 9.79
CA ARG A 218 0.94 -13.03 10.31
C ARG A 218 1.06 -12.91 11.83
N GLY A 219 0.90 -14.04 12.52
CA GLY A 219 0.90 -14.11 13.98
C GLY A 219 -0.46 -13.91 14.65
N LEU A 220 -1.51 -13.55 13.89
CA LEU A 220 -2.85 -13.28 14.43
C LEU A 220 -3.94 -14.15 13.79
N GLY A 221 -3.85 -14.46 12.49
CA GLY A 221 -4.85 -15.24 11.77
C GLY A 221 -5.40 -14.49 10.55
N CYS A 222 -6.71 -14.52 10.33
CA CYS A 222 -7.35 -13.76 9.26
C CYS A 222 -8.39 -12.80 9.84
N LEU A 223 -8.33 -11.54 9.45
CA LEU A 223 -9.32 -10.52 9.79
C LEU A 223 -10.23 -10.26 8.59
N PRO A 224 -11.55 -10.14 8.79
CA PRO A 224 -12.46 -9.76 7.73
C PRO A 224 -12.33 -8.25 7.44
N ILE A 225 -12.10 -7.89 6.18
CA ILE A 225 -12.11 -6.50 5.71
C ILE A 225 -13.40 -6.26 4.96
N ASP A 226 -14.34 -5.58 5.61
CA ASP A 226 -15.58 -5.14 4.97
C ASP A 226 -15.29 -3.93 4.07
N LEU A 227 -15.08 -4.21 2.78
CA LEU A 227 -14.78 -3.18 1.80
C LEU A 227 -15.98 -2.26 1.55
N GLU A 228 -17.20 -2.75 1.70
CA GLU A 228 -18.39 -1.91 1.52
C GLU A 228 -18.48 -0.88 2.65
N THR A 229 -18.37 -1.31 3.90
CA THR A 229 -18.42 -0.39 5.06
C THR A 229 -17.32 0.67 5.00
N THR A 230 -16.07 0.27 4.73
CA THR A 230 -14.95 1.23 4.65
C THR A 230 -15.08 2.19 3.45
N TYR A 231 -15.60 1.71 2.31
CA TYR A 231 -15.89 2.54 1.15
C TYR A 231 -16.99 3.57 1.44
N MET A 232 -18.02 3.14 2.18
CA MET A 232 -19.12 4.00 2.61
C MET A 232 -18.66 5.10 3.54
N GLU A 233 -17.83 4.77 4.53
CA GLU A 233 -17.22 5.75 5.43
C GLU A 233 -16.39 6.78 4.63
N ALA A 234 -15.58 6.32 3.68
CA ALA A 234 -14.80 7.19 2.81
C ALA A 234 -15.68 8.12 1.96
N LYS A 235 -16.73 7.58 1.32
CA LYS A 235 -17.70 8.39 0.55
C LYS A 235 -18.37 9.45 1.43
N GLN A 236 -18.77 9.09 2.64
CA GLN A 236 -19.42 10.02 3.58
C GLN A 236 -18.46 11.13 4.00
N ARG A 237 -17.23 10.79 4.38
CA ARG A 237 -16.17 11.76 4.74
C ARG A 237 -15.82 12.67 3.56
N GLY A 238 -15.73 12.12 2.35
CA GLY A 238 -15.46 12.83 1.10
C GLY A 238 -16.66 13.59 0.52
N ARG A 239 -17.85 13.47 1.13
CA ARG A 239 -19.11 14.05 0.63
C ARG A 239 -19.35 13.72 -0.85
N ILE A 240 -19.16 12.44 -1.19
CA ILE A 240 -19.38 11.87 -2.51
C ILE A 240 -20.74 11.15 -2.48
N GLY A 241 -21.71 11.69 -3.22
CA GLY A 241 -23.04 11.10 -3.42
C GLY A 241 -23.04 10.19 -4.63
#